data_AF-A0A839QG80-F1
#
_entry.id   AF-A0A839QG80-F1
#
_cell.length_a   1.000
_cell.length_b   1.000
_cell.length_c   1.000
_cell.angle_alpha   90.00
_cell.angle_beta   90.00
_cell.angle_gamma   90.00
#
_symmetry.space_group_name_H-M   'P 1'
#
loop_
_entity.id
_entity.type
_entity.pdbx_description
1 polymer ?
#
loop_
_entity_poly.entity_id
_entity_poly.type
_entity_poly.pdbx_seq_one_letter_code
_entity_poly.pdbx_strand_id
1 'polypeptide(L)'
;MQLAQQPMSLGADILLARHGDFIVELRHDRKADVMVARLRDGSADWAPNSLGGANAMPATVPVARMHQLADDFAADKLPFTRSELRFLVKVSLAWAAVAAVLAGGMTLLAMNMGNTWLVESMHGAGF
;
A
#
# COMPACT_ATOMS: atom_id res chain seq x y z
N MET A 1 46.28 13.96 16.45
CA MET A 1 44.89 14.31 16.05
C MET A 1 44.08 13.03 16.11
N GLN A 2 43.35 12.83 17.20
CA GLN A 2 42.56 11.63 17.45
C GLN A 2 41.23 11.81 16.70
N LEU A 3 41.12 11.16 15.54
CA LEU A 3 39.83 11.06 14.85
C LEU A 3 38.96 10.16 15.72
N ALA A 4 38.07 10.79 16.49
CA ALA A 4 37.03 10.07 17.19
C ALA A 4 36.27 9.25 16.14
N GLN A 5 36.43 7.92 16.16
CA GLN A 5 35.57 7.01 15.42
C GLN A 5 34.18 7.19 16.01
N GLN A 6 33.39 8.08 15.41
CA GLN A 6 31.95 8.11 15.61
C GLN A 6 31.46 6.70 15.28
N PRO A 7 30.67 6.04 16.15
CA PRO A 7 30.13 4.73 15.83
C PRO A 7 29.44 4.83 14.47
N MET A 8 29.96 4.10 13.48
CA MET A 8 29.37 4.12 12.14
C MET A 8 27.94 3.64 12.29
N SER A 9 27.00 4.47 11.86
CA SER A 9 25.60 4.09 11.89
C SER A 9 25.38 3.00 10.86
N LEU A 10 24.43 2.10 11.11
CA LEU A 10 24.09 1.02 10.19
C LEU A 10 23.83 1.53 8.76
N GLY A 11 23.19 2.71 8.62
CA GLY A 11 22.94 3.32 7.32
C GLY A 11 24.22 3.68 6.58
N ALA A 12 25.28 4.07 7.29
CA ALA A 12 26.59 4.34 6.68
C ALA A 12 27.20 3.05 6.12
N ASP A 13 27.17 1.95 6.88
CA ASP A 13 27.69 0.65 6.46
C ASP A 13 26.93 0.11 5.24
N ILE A 14 25.60 0.26 5.23
CA ILE A 14 24.75 -0.13 4.10
C ILE A 14 25.12 0.68 2.84
N LEU A 15 25.32 1.99 2.97
CA LEU A 15 25.67 2.85 1.83
C LEU A 15 27.08 2.56 1.32
N LEU A 16 28.03 2.34 2.22
CA LEU A 16 29.39 1.93 1.87
C LEU A 16 29.41 0.57 1.18
N ALA A 17 28.58 -0.39 1.61
CA ALA A 17 28.46 -1.69 0.94
C ALA A 17 27.86 -1.56 -0.48
N ARG A 18 26.92 -0.62 -0.69
CA ARG A 18 26.28 -0.38 -1.99
C ARG A 18 27.18 0.37 -2.97
N HIS A 19 27.86 1.42 -2.52
CA HIS A 19 28.53 2.39 -3.39
C HIS A 19 30.03 2.52 -3.16
N GLY A 20 30.53 2.11 -1.99
CA GLY A 20 31.95 2.21 -1.62
C GLY A 20 32.54 3.58 -1.90
N ASP A 21 33.64 3.60 -2.66
CA ASP A 21 34.40 4.80 -3.00
C ASP A 21 33.68 5.75 -3.98
N PHE A 22 32.48 5.39 -4.45
CA PHE A 22 31.66 6.25 -5.30
C PHE A 22 30.94 7.35 -4.49
N ILE A 23 30.94 7.24 -3.16
CA ILE A 23 30.37 8.24 -2.26
C ILE A 23 31.33 9.43 -2.13
N VAL A 24 30.81 10.65 -2.32
CA VAL A 24 31.56 11.90 -2.13
C VAL A 24 31.22 12.60 -0.81
N GLU A 25 30.05 12.31 -0.22
CA GLU A 25 29.59 12.92 1.02
C GLU A 25 28.58 12.02 1.73
N LEU A 26 28.66 11.95 3.07
CA LEU A 26 27.68 11.27 3.91
C LEU A 26 27.09 12.25 4.92
N ARG A 27 25.75 12.26 5.03
CA ARG A 27 25.02 13.10 5.97
C ARG A 27 23.96 12.29 6.71
N HIS A 28 23.90 12.46 8.03
CA HIS A 28 22.84 11.87 8.85
C HIS A 28 21.64 12.84 8.93
N ASP A 29 20.48 12.40 8.44
CA ASP A 29 19.20 13.04 8.76
C ASP A 29 18.64 12.46 10.06
N ARG A 30 18.87 13.18 11.15
CA ARG A 30 18.42 12.79 12.50
C ARG A 30 16.90 12.80 12.66
N LYS A 31 16.14 13.49 11.80
CA LYS A 31 14.68 13.54 11.91
C LYS A 31 14.05 12.24 11.39
N ALA A 32 14.63 11.68 10.34
CA ALA A 32 14.15 10.46 9.71
C ALA A 32 14.96 9.21 10.13
N ASP A 33 16.03 9.38 10.91
CA ASP A 33 16.98 8.32 11.31
C ASP A 33 17.57 7.55 10.11
N VAL A 34 17.93 8.31 9.07
CA VAL A 34 18.52 7.80 7.82
C VAL A 34 19.85 8.46 7.53
N MET A 35 20.77 7.70 6.93
CA MET A 35 21.96 8.24 6.28
C MET A 35 21.66 8.53 4.81
N VAL A 36 22.20 9.64 4.32
CA VAL A 36 22.12 10.07 2.93
C VAL A 36 23.53 10.16 2.38
N ALA A 37 23.80 9.50 1.27
CA ALA A 37 25.03 9.58 0.50
C ALA A 37 24.82 10.46 -0.73
N ARG A 38 25.76 11.38 -0.98
CA ARG A 38 25.91 12.03 -2.29
C ARG A 38 26.96 11.25 -3.08
N LEU A 39 26.66 10.96 -4.34
CA LEU A 39 27.49 10.15 -5.23
C LEU A 39 28.28 11.03 -6.20
N ARG A 40 29.32 10.46 -6.81
CA ARG A 40 30.23 11.19 -7.72
C ARG A 40 29.54 11.67 -9.00
N ASP A 41 28.46 11.00 -9.43
CA ASP A 41 27.61 11.42 -10.55
C ASP A 41 26.62 12.54 -10.19
N GLY A 42 26.60 12.98 -8.93
CA GLY A 42 25.70 14.00 -8.42
C GLY A 42 24.35 13.47 -7.93
N SER A 43 24.09 12.17 -8.06
CA SER A 43 22.90 11.53 -7.50
C SER A 43 23.00 11.36 -5.97
N ALA A 44 21.89 11.01 -5.33
CA ALA A 44 21.83 10.74 -3.89
C ALA A 44 21.14 9.41 -3.62
N ASP A 45 21.67 8.66 -2.65
CA ASP A 45 21.07 7.43 -2.12
C ASP A 45 20.92 7.53 -0.60
N TRP A 46 20.07 6.72 0.00
CA TRP A 46 19.81 6.72 1.43
C TRP A 46 19.67 5.31 2.02
N ALA A 47 19.92 5.22 3.32
CA ALA A 47 19.80 3.98 4.08
C ALA A 47 19.32 4.24 5.51
N PRO A 48 18.44 3.39 6.06
CA PRO A 48 18.00 3.50 7.46
C PRO A 48 19.11 3.10 8.43
N ASN A 49 19.16 3.77 9.59
CA ASN A 49 20.07 3.39 10.68
C ASN A 49 19.52 2.30 11.60
N SER A 50 18.30 1.81 11.34
CA SER A 50 17.69 0.71 12.06
C SER A 50 17.19 -0.38 11.10
N LEU A 51 17.46 -1.65 11.45
CA LEU A 51 16.89 -2.82 10.76
C LEU A 51 15.38 -2.98 11.01
N GLY A 52 14.81 -2.19 11.93
CA GLY A 52 13.37 -2.16 12.23
C GLY A 52 12.50 -1.61 11.09
N GLY A 53 13.10 -1.08 10.03
CA GLY A 53 12.42 -0.47 8.89
C GLY A 53 11.77 -1.44 7.89
N ALA A 54 12.16 -2.72 7.84
CA ALA A 54 11.47 -3.70 6.99
C ALA A 54 10.05 -4.03 7.49
N ASN A 55 9.72 -3.68 8.73
CA ASN A 55 8.39 -3.77 9.34
C ASN A 55 7.85 -2.43 9.84
N ALA A 56 8.56 -1.31 9.62
CA ALA A 56 8.04 0.02 9.90
C ALA A 56 7.25 0.56 8.70
N MET A 57 6.25 -0.21 8.26
CA MET A 57 5.04 0.48 7.82
C MET A 57 4.61 1.27 9.05
N PRO A 58 4.51 2.61 9.00
CA PRO A 58 4.15 3.34 10.19
C PRO A 58 2.87 2.71 10.71
N ALA A 59 2.82 2.47 12.02
CA ALA A 59 1.58 2.17 12.73
C ALA A 59 0.68 3.42 12.71
N THR A 60 0.53 4.05 11.55
CA THR A 60 -0.65 4.84 11.20
C THR A 60 -1.80 3.87 11.37
N VAL A 61 -2.60 4.10 12.41
CA VAL A 61 -3.98 3.62 12.48
C VAL A 61 -4.58 3.66 11.07
N PRO A 62 -5.32 2.64 10.61
CA PRO A 62 -5.76 2.51 9.22
C PRO A 62 -6.37 3.80 8.63
N VAL A 63 -7.03 4.59 9.48
CA VAL A 63 -7.57 5.91 9.14
C VAL A 63 -6.50 6.95 8.78
N ALA A 64 -5.40 7.05 9.52
CA ALA A 64 -4.32 7.99 9.25
C ALA A 64 -3.59 7.65 7.96
N ARG A 65 -3.49 6.37 7.62
CA ARG A 65 -2.95 5.92 6.32
C ARG A 65 -3.87 6.31 5.17
N MET A 66 -5.19 6.18 5.36
CA MET A 66 -6.18 6.59 4.37
C MET A 66 -6.14 8.11 4.12
N HIS A 67 -5.95 8.90 5.17
CA HIS A 67 -5.78 10.35 5.05
C HIS A 67 -4.52 10.73 4.28
N GLN A 68 -3.38 10.11 4.59
CA GLN A 68 -2.13 10.35 3.85
C GLN A 68 -2.24 9.98 2.37
N LEU A 69 -2.90 8.85 2.06
CA LEU A 69 -3.18 8.47 0.67
C LEU A 69 -4.10 9.46 -0.04
N ALA A 70 -5.10 10.02 0.65
CA ALA A 70 -5.97 11.05 0.09
C ALA A 70 -5.24 12.37 -0.16
N ASP A 71 -4.35 12.77 0.76
CA ASP A 71 -3.52 13.97 0.62
C ASP A 71 -2.50 13.82 -0.53
N ASP A 72 -1.85 12.66 -0.64
CA ASP A 72 -0.92 12.34 -1.73
C ASP A 72 -1.63 12.25 -3.09
N PHE A 73 -2.88 11.75 -3.10
CA PHE A 73 -3.75 11.74 -4.26
C PHE A 73 -4.16 13.17 -4.69
N ALA A 74 -4.52 14.02 -3.73
CA ALA A 74 -4.86 15.43 -3.98
C ALA A 74 -3.63 16.24 -4.46
N ALA A 75 -2.45 15.90 -3.95
CA ALA A 75 -1.17 16.53 -4.29
C ALA A 75 -0.55 16.02 -5.62
N ASP A 76 -1.23 15.15 -6.36
CA ASP A 76 -0.78 14.60 -7.66
C ASP A 76 0.59 13.90 -7.57
N LYS A 77 0.95 13.36 -6.40
CA LYS A 77 2.25 12.71 -6.16
C LYS A 77 2.30 11.24 -6.58
N LEU A 78 1.19 10.72 -7.11
CA LEU A 78 1.10 9.33 -7.52
C LEU A 78 1.74 9.14 -8.90
N PRO A 79 2.47 8.03 -9.12
CA PRO A 79 3.11 7.75 -10.41
C PRO A 79 2.12 7.40 -11.53
N PHE A 80 0.81 7.38 -11.23
CA PHE A 80 -0.25 7.00 -12.17
C PHE A 80 -0.95 8.22 -12.76
N THR A 81 -1.23 8.19 -14.06
CA THR A 81 -1.93 9.29 -14.74
C THR A 81 -3.41 9.35 -14.37
N ARG A 82 -3.97 10.57 -14.25
CA ARG A 82 -5.39 10.84 -13.94
C ARG A 82 -6.37 10.20 -14.93
N SER A 83 -5.94 9.88 -16.14
CA SER A 83 -6.76 9.18 -17.14
C SER A 83 -6.87 7.69 -16.84
N GLU A 84 -5.77 7.07 -16.40
CA GLU A 84 -5.70 5.65 -16.07
C GLU A 84 -6.49 5.34 -14.80
N LEU A 85 -6.43 6.21 -13.80
CA LEU A 85 -7.26 6.06 -12.61
C LEU A 85 -8.76 6.15 -12.94
N ARG A 86 -9.17 7.11 -13.78
CA ARG A 86 -10.58 7.22 -14.23
C ARG A 86 -11.01 5.97 -14.99
N PHE A 87 -10.13 5.35 -15.75
CA PHE A 87 -10.39 4.09 -16.43
C PHE A 87 -10.58 2.94 -15.42
N LEU A 88 -9.66 2.79 -14.46
CA LEU A 88 -9.75 1.76 -13.42
C LEU A 88 -11.02 1.89 -12.58
N VAL A 89 -11.38 3.12 -12.17
CA VAL A 89 -12.62 3.37 -11.43
C VAL A 89 -13.84 2.93 -12.24
N LYS A 90 -13.90 3.25 -13.53
CA LYS A 90 -15.01 2.83 -14.41
C LYS A 90 -15.09 1.30 -14.52
N VAL A 91 -13.95 0.63 -14.70
CA VAL A 91 -13.88 -0.83 -14.81
C VAL A 91 -14.34 -1.49 -13.51
N SER A 92 -13.86 -1.03 -12.36
CA SER A 92 -14.27 -1.51 -11.05
C SER A 92 -15.77 -1.30 -10.81
N LEU A 93 -16.31 -0.14 -11.22
CA LEU A 93 -17.73 0.16 -11.07
C LEU A 93 -18.61 -0.71 -11.97
N ALA A 94 -18.16 -1.00 -13.20
CA ALA A 94 -18.83 -1.93 -14.10
C ALA A 94 -18.87 -3.34 -13.50
N TRP A 95 -17.76 -3.84 -12.96
CA TRP A 95 -17.72 -5.15 -12.32
C TRP A 95 -18.58 -5.22 -11.06
N ALA A 96 -18.57 -4.17 -10.24
CA ALA A 96 -19.44 -4.08 -9.06
C ALA A 96 -20.93 -4.14 -9.42
N ALA A 97 -21.33 -3.49 -10.52
CA ALA A 97 -22.71 -3.54 -11.00
C ALA A 97 -23.10 -4.96 -11.45
N VAL A 98 -22.23 -5.64 -12.19
CA VAL A 98 -22.47 -7.04 -12.61
C VAL A 98 -22.61 -7.97 -11.41
N ALA A 99 -21.73 -7.83 -10.41
CA ALA A 99 -21.80 -8.61 -9.18
C ALA A 99 -23.10 -8.36 -8.41
N ALA A 100 -23.54 -7.11 -8.31
CA ALA A 100 -24.79 -6.76 -7.63
C ALA A 100 -26.02 -7.35 -8.35
N VAL A 101 -26.04 -7.33 -9.68
CA VAL A 101 -27.11 -7.95 -10.48
C VAL A 101 -27.16 -9.46 -10.26
N LEU A 102 -26.00 -10.14 -10.27
CA LEU A 102 -25.94 -11.58 -10.02
C LEU A 102 -26.39 -11.93 -8.60
N ALA A 103 -25.89 -11.23 -7.58
CA ALA A 103 -26.28 -11.46 -6.20
C ALA A 103 -27.76 -11.19 -5.96
N GLY A 104 -28.29 -10.08 -6.48
CA GLY A 104 -29.72 -9.74 -6.40
C GLY A 104 -30.58 -10.75 -7.15
N GLY A 105 -30.16 -11.15 -8.35
CA GLY A 105 -30.83 -12.17 -9.16
C GLY A 105 -30.89 -13.53 -8.45
N MET A 106 -29.77 -13.99 -7.88
CA MET A 106 -29.75 -15.23 -7.09
C MET A 106 -30.64 -15.14 -5.85
N THR A 107 -30.67 -14.00 -5.17
CA THR A 107 -31.54 -13.78 -4.01
C THR A 107 -33.02 -13.87 -4.39
N LEU A 108 -33.42 -13.21 -5.49
CA LEU A 108 -34.80 -13.27 -5.99
C LEU A 108 -35.21 -14.68 -6.43
N LEU A 109 -34.32 -15.39 -7.14
CA LEU A 109 -34.55 -16.78 -7.54
C LEU A 109 -34.72 -17.69 -6.31
N ALA A 110 -33.86 -17.54 -5.30
CA ALA A 110 -33.93 -18.31 -4.07
C ALA A 110 -35.25 -18.06 -3.30
N MET A 111 -35.72 -16.82 -3.25
CA MET A 111 -37.02 -16.50 -2.64
C MET A 111 -38.19 -17.11 -3.41
N ASN A 112 -38.14 -17.11 -4.74
CA ASN A 112 -39.22 -17.64 -5.57
C ASN A 112 -39.26 -19.18 -5.58
N MET A 113 -38.11 -19.84 -5.70
CA MET A 113 -37.97 -21.30 -5.55
C MET A 113 -38.18 -21.75 -4.10
N GLY A 114 -38.04 -20.82 -3.16
CA GLY A 114 -38.27 -21.11 -1.77
C GLY A 114 -39.73 -21.42 -1.45
N ASN A 115 -40.62 -20.74 -2.15
CA ASN A 115 -42.05 -20.96 -2.04
C ASN A 115 -42.46 -22.34 -2.61
N THR A 116 -41.74 -22.88 -3.59
CA THR A 116 -42.08 -24.20 -4.17
C THR A 116 -41.81 -25.36 -3.20
N TRP A 117 -40.73 -25.33 -2.40
CA TRP A 117 -40.49 -26.40 -1.41
C TRP A 117 -41.55 -26.38 -0.30
N LEU A 118 -41.98 -25.18 0.12
CA LEU A 118 -43.05 -25.00 1.11
C LEU A 118 -44.38 -25.53 0.56
N VAL A 119 -44.71 -25.19 -0.69
CA VAL A 119 -45.94 -25.65 -1.36
C VAL A 119 -45.93 -27.17 -1.61
N GLU A 120 -44.79 -27.76 -1.91
CA GLU A 120 -44.65 -29.22 -2.10
C GLU A 120 -44.74 -29.98 -0.77
N SER A 121 -44.17 -29.43 0.31
CA SER A 121 -44.35 -29.96 1.66
C SER A 121 -45.79 -29.85 2.19
N MET A 122 -46.55 -28.84 1.74
CA MET A 122 -47.97 -28.68 2.08
C MET A 122 -48.89 -29.62 1.28
N HIS A 123 -48.57 -29.95 0.02
CA HIS A 123 -49.34 -30.95 -0.76
C HIS A 123 -49.02 -32.40 -0.36
N GLY A 124 -47.83 -32.68 0.18
CA GLY A 124 -47.48 -34.01 0.72
C GLY A 124 -48.00 -34.31 2.13
N ALA A 125 -48.51 -33.29 2.85
CA ALA A 125 -49.04 -33.41 4.21
C ALA A 125 -50.57 -33.35 4.29
N GLY A 126 -51.28 -33.45 3.16
CA GLY A 126 -52.73 -33.62 3.09
C GLY A 126 -53.09 -35.10 3.06
N PHE A 127 -53.62 -35.61 4.17
CA PHE A 127 -54.49 -36.79 4.18
C PHE A 127 -55.87 -36.44 3.60
#